data_AF-A0A4Q2J1L3-F1
#
_entry.id   AF-A0A4Q2J1L3-F1
#
_cell.length_a   1.000
_cell.length_b   1.000
_cell.length_c   1.000
_cell.angle_alpha   90.00
_cell.angle_beta   90.00
_cell.angle_gamma   90.00
#
_symmetry.space_group_name_H-M   'P 1'
#
loop_
_entity.id
_entity.type
_entity.pdbx_description
1 polymer ?
#
loop_
_entity_poly.entity_id
_entity_poly.type
_entity_poly.pdbx_seq_one_letter_code
_entity_poly.pdbx_strand_id
1 'polypeptide(L)'
;MRIQRIIVRVPRMDVTPASSSRALPAINWVEKRTDRCVPVTSLAAVSITRADSVDLMLAGGKRLRARLEQDCPTLDFYSGFYLKPTADGMVCASRDSIRSRSGGQCRISSFRMLVPSR
;
A
#
# COMPACT_ATOMS: atom_id res chain seq x y z
N MET A 1 -24.75 -17.54 -0.75
CA MET A 1 -23.35 -17.10 -0.96
C MET A 1 -22.71 -16.74 0.38
N ARG A 2 -21.70 -17.50 0.84
CA ARG A 2 -21.00 -17.22 2.11
C ARG A 2 -19.89 -16.18 1.88
N ILE A 3 -20.05 -14.98 2.42
CA ILE A 3 -18.98 -13.96 2.45
C ILE A 3 -18.05 -14.32 3.61
N GLN A 4 -16.91 -14.93 3.32
CA GLN A 4 -15.86 -15.10 4.31
C GLN A 4 -15.08 -13.79 4.45
N ARG A 5 -15.11 -13.20 5.66
CA ARG A 5 -14.35 -12.00 6.01
C ARG A 5 -13.09 -12.45 6.75
N ILE A 6 -11.93 -12.33 6.10
CA ILE A 6 -10.64 -12.55 6.76
C ILE A 6 -10.22 -11.22 7.38
N ILE A 7 -10.15 -11.16 8.71
CA ILE A 7 -9.67 -10.00 9.46
C ILE A 7 -8.19 -10.27 9.78
N VAL A 8 -7.29 -9.73 8.98
CA VAL A 8 -5.85 -9.78 9.27
C VAL A 8 -5.57 -8.73 10.35
N ARG A 9 -5.20 -9.17 11.56
CA ARG A 9 -4.74 -8.29 12.63
C ARG A 9 -3.23 -8.16 12.54
N VAL A 10 -2.75 -6.98 12.19
CA VAL A 10 -1.32 -6.66 12.25
C VAL A 10 -1.04 -6.14 13.67
N PRO A 11 -0.17 -6.79 14.46
CA PRO A 11 0.20 -6.30 15.78
C PRO A 11 0.90 -4.95 15.65
N ARG A 12 0.50 -3.99 16.49
CA ARG A 12 1.27 -2.75 16.69
C ARG A 12 2.48 -3.12 17.54
N MET A 13 3.68 -2.95 17.00
CA MET A 13 4.89 -2.99 17.83
C MET A 13 4.91 -1.70 18.65
N ASP A 14 5.05 -1.82 19.97
CA ASP A 14 5.33 -0.70 20.85
C ASP A 14 6.74 -0.20 20.55
N VAL A 15 6.83 0.91 19.79
CA VAL A 15 8.10 1.58 19.54
C VAL A 15 8.44 2.37 20.81
N THR A 16 9.26 1.80 21.69
CA THR A 16 9.98 2.59 22.68
C THR A 16 10.88 3.56 21.93
N PRO A 17 10.72 4.88 22.08
CA PRO A 17 11.57 5.83 21.37
C PRO A 17 12.97 5.74 21.99
N ALA A 18 13.87 5.05 21.28
CA ALA A 18 15.30 5.12 21.59
C ALA A 18 15.74 6.58 21.39
N SER A 19 16.09 7.24 22.49
CA SER A 19 16.76 8.54 22.47
C SER A 19 17.99 8.45 21.58
N SER A 20 18.12 9.41 20.65
CA SER A 20 19.10 9.51 19.55
C SER A 20 18.73 8.85 18.20
N SER A 21 17.56 9.15 17.66
CA SER A 21 17.39 9.07 16.20
C SER A 21 18.15 10.23 15.56
N ARG A 22 19.40 9.98 15.15
CA ARG A 22 20.04 10.79 14.10
C ARG A 22 19.05 10.81 12.94
N ALA A 23 18.45 11.95 12.65
CA ALA A 23 17.46 12.07 11.59
C ALA A 23 18.10 11.52 10.31
N LEU A 24 17.64 10.34 9.87
CA LEU A 24 18.11 9.77 8.62
C LEU A 24 17.76 10.79 7.53
N PRO A 25 18.70 11.10 6.62
CA PRO A 25 18.43 12.04 5.54
C PRO A 25 17.17 11.60 4.79
N ALA A 26 16.29 12.55 4.49
CA ALA A 26 15.07 12.27 3.77
C ALA A 26 15.42 11.63 2.42
N ILE A 27 15.04 10.36 2.24
CA ILE A 27 15.25 9.65 0.99
C ILE A 27 14.33 10.28 -0.05
N ASN A 28 14.93 10.91 -1.05
CA ASN A 28 14.22 11.36 -2.24
C ASN A 28 13.88 10.14 -3.09
N TRP A 29 12.60 9.97 -3.41
CA TRP A 29 12.11 8.82 -4.17
C TRP A 29 11.80 9.23 -5.61
N VAL A 30 12.30 8.45 -6.57
CA VAL A 30 11.97 8.57 -7.99
C VAL A 30 11.02 7.45 -8.38
N GLU A 31 9.94 7.80 -9.09
CA GLU A 31 8.98 6.85 -9.61
C GLU A 31 9.43 6.29 -10.97
N LYS A 32 9.55 4.98 -11.06
CA LYS A 32 9.84 4.23 -12.30
C LYS A 32 8.67 3.35 -12.71
N ARG A 33 8.60 3.01 -14.00
CA ARG A 33 7.65 2.01 -14.50
C ARG A 33 7.97 0.63 -13.90
N THR A 34 6.93 -0.15 -13.66
CA THR A 34 6.99 -1.48 -13.06
C THR A 34 5.81 -2.31 -13.57
N ASP A 35 5.81 -3.59 -13.22
CA ASP A 35 4.73 -4.51 -13.54
C ASP A 35 3.36 -4.02 -13.06
N ARG A 36 2.33 -4.38 -13.81
CA ARG A 36 0.95 -4.00 -13.51
C ARG A 36 0.32 -4.85 -12.41
N CYS A 37 0.91 -6.00 -12.09
CA CYS A 37 0.40 -6.94 -11.11
C CYS A 37 1.50 -7.36 -10.14
N VAL A 38 1.14 -7.53 -8.87
CA VAL A 38 2.06 -7.93 -7.81
C VAL A 38 1.46 -9.06 -6.98
N PRO A 39 2.25 -10.05 -6.52
CA PRO A 39 1.74 -11.10 -5.65
C PRO A 39 1.32 -10.54 -4.30
N VAL A 40 0.12 -10.87 -3.82
CA VAL A 40 -0.34 -10.48 -2.48
C VAL A 40 0.61 -10.99 -1.40
N THR A 41 1.16 -12.18 -1.58
CA THR A 41 2.14 -12.81 -0.68
C THR A 41 3.47 -12.07 -0.58
N SER A 42 3.78 -11.20 -1.55
CA SER A 42 4.97 -10.37 -1.51
C SER A 42 4.79 -9.11 -0.66
N LEU A 43 3.56 -8.74 -0.28
CA LEU A 43 3.30 -7.55 0.52
C LEU A 43 3.73 -7.76 1.97
N ALA A 44 4.75 -7.02 2.40
CA ALA A 44 5.28 -7.06 3.76
C ALA A 44 4.69 -5.97 4.65
N ALA A 45 4.53 -4.76 4.11
CA ALA A 45 3.96 -3.64 4.83
C ALA A 45 3.30 -2.65 3.87
N VAL A 46 2.49 -1.76 4.43
CA VAL A 46 1.85 -0.69 3.67
C VAL A 46 1.98 0.63 4.41
N SER A 47 2.31 1.68 3.66
CA SER A 47 2.39 3.04 4.14
C SER A 47 1.50 3.94 3.29
N ILE A 48 0.66 4.72 3.96
CA ILE A 48 -0.31 5.58 3.30
C ILE A 48 0.19 7.01 3.55
N THR A 49 0.78 7.62 2.53
CA THR A 49 1.51 8.91 2.67
C THR A 49 0.85 10.07 1.94
N ARG A 50 -0.02 9.81 0.96
CA ARG A 50 -0.65 10.82 0.10
C ARG A 50 -2.07 10.43 -0.25
N ALA A 51 -3.02 11.37 -0.26
CA ALA A 51 -4.45 11.15 -0.48
C ALA A 51 -4.79 10.23 -1.68
N ASP A 52 -4.01 10.34 -2.75
CA ASP A 52 -4.21 9.71 -4.05
C ASP A 52 -3.45 8.39 -4.25
N SER A 53 -2.65 7.97 -3.26
CA SER A 53 -1.72 6.85 -3.44
C SER A 53 -1.33 6.13 -2.15
N VAL A 54 -0.99 4.86 -2.33
CA VAL A 54 -0.58 3.96 -1.26
C VAL A 54 0.78 3.36 -1.61
N ASP A 55 1.72 3.42 -0.68
CA ASP A 55 3.02 2.80 -0.84
C ASP A 55 3.02 1.37 -0.26
N LEU A 56 3.20 0.39 -1.13
CA LEU A 56 3.36 -1.01 -0.82
C LEU A 56 4.84 -1.33 -0.64
N MET A 57 5.19 -1.95 0.48
CA MET A 57 6.53 -2.47 0.73
C MET A 57 6.51 -3.96 0.52
N LEU A 58 7.33 -4.43 -0.41
CA LEU A 58 7.45 -5.84 -0.71
C LEU A 58 8.51 -6.51 0.17
N ALA A 59 8.37 -7.81 0.38
CA ALA A 59 9.43 -8.66 0.88
C ALA A 59 10.69 -8.46 0.01
N GLY A 60 11.84 -8.26 0.66
CA GLY A 60 13.09 -7.90 -0.02
C GLY A 60 13.34 -6.40 -0.20
N GLY A 61 12.54 -5.54 0.45
CA GLY A 61 12.83 -4.09 0.57
C GLY A 61 12.47 -3.25 -0.65
N LYS A 62 11.84 -3.84 -1.67
CA LYS A 62 11.29 -3.09 -2.81
C LYS A 62 10.09 -2.28 -2.36
N ARG A 63 9.94 -1.07 -2.89
CA ARG A 63 8.81 -0.19 -2.61
C ARG A 63 8.07 0.15 -3.90
N LEU A 64 6.76 0.02 -3.88
CA LEU A 64 5.88 0.34 -4.99
C LEU A 64 4.85 1.37 -4.54
N ARG A 65 4.55 2.35 -5.36
CA ARG A 65 3.42 3.26 -5.19
C ARG A 65 2.27 2.79 -6.05
N ALA A 66 1.17 2.42 -5.41
CA ALA A 66 -0.12 2.20 -6.03
C ALA A 66 -0.84 3.55 -6.14
N ARG A 67 -1.03 4.05 -7.35
CA ARG A 67 -1.87 5.22 -7.59
C ARG A 67 -3.33 4.79 -7.65
N LEU A 68 -4.20 5.62 -7.10
CA LEU A 68 -5.64 5.41 -7.13
C LEU A 68 -6.26 6.27 -8.25
N GLU A 69 -7.47 5.93 -8.66
CA GLU A 69 -8.26 6.79 -9.58
C GLU A 69 -8.67 8.11 -8.90
N GLN A 70 -8.92 9.16 -9.70
CA GLN A 70 -9.12 10.54 -9.23
C GLN A 70 -10.33 10.71 -8.30
N ASP A 71 -11.38 9.92 -8.50
CA ASP A 71 -12.62 9.97 -7.69
C ASP A 71 -12.54 9.10 -6.43
N CYS A 72 -11.36 8.99 -5.83
CA CYS A 72 -11.17 8.29 -4.57
C CYS A 72 -11.24 9.30 -3.41
N PRO A 73 -12.44 9.61 -2.86
CA PRO A 73 -12.54 10.48 -1.71
C PRO A 73 -11.79 9.82 -0.55
N THR A 74 -10.83 10.59 -0.01
CA THR A 74 -10.16 10.39 1.28
C THR A 74 -10.20 8.94 1.73
N LEU A 75 -9.21 8.15 1.29
CA LEU A 75 -8.98 6.80 1.79
C LEU A 75 -8.65 6.88 3.29
N ASP A 76 -9.64 7.16 4.14
CA ASP A 76 -9.50 7.70 5.51
C ASP A 76 -8.18 7.28 6.15
N PHE A 77 -7.22 8.20 6.01
CA PHE A 77 -5.79 7.94 5.87
C PHE A 77 -5.12 7.33 7.10
N TYR A 78 -5.84 7.25 8.20
CA TYR A 78 -5.25 7.08 9.52
C TYR A 78 -5.29 5.67 10.08
N SER A 79 -5.96 4.70 9.43
CA SER A 79 -6.09 3.36 10.05
C SER A 79 -6.03 2.16 9.11
N GLY A 80 -5.67 2.37 7.84
CA GLY A 80 -5.50 1.30 6.86
C GLY A 80 -6.70 1.09 5.96
N PHE A 81 -6.59 0.12 5.07
CA PHE A 81 -7.60 -0.25 4.09
C PHE A 81 -7.74 -1.76 3.99
N TYR A 82 -8.81 -2.20 3.33
CA TYR A 82 -9.01 -3.59 2.96
C TYR A 82 -8.70 -3.80 1.49
N LEU A 83 -7.91 -4.83 1.22
CA LEU A 83 -7.71 -5.36 -0.11
C LEU A 83 -8.22 -6.80 -0.10
N LYS A 84 -9.07 -7.13 -1.08
CA LYS A 84 -9.57 -8.49 -1.26
C LYS A 84 -8.65 -9.20 -2.26
N PRO A 85 -7.91 -10.24 -1.86
CA PRO A 85 -7.16 -11.06 -2.80
C PRO A 85 -8.13 -11.70 -3.81
N THR A 86 -7.74 -11.70 -5.06
CA THR A 86 -8.38 -12.48 -6.12
C THR A 86 -7.90 -13.92 -6.10
N ALA A 87 -8.60 -14.81 -6.81
CA ALA A 87 -8.31 -16.24 -6.82
C ALA A 87 -6.90 -16.58 -7.36
N ASP A 88 -6.32 -15.69 -8.17
CA ASP A 88 -4.96 -15.81 -8.71
C ASP A 88 -3.87 -15.35 -7.72
N GLY A 89 -4.23 -14.84 -6.53
CA GLY A 89 -3.29 -14.37 -5.52
C GLY A 89 -2.55 -13.08 -5.90
N MET A 90 -3.01 -12.36 -6.91
CA MET A 90 -2.37 -11.13 -7.42
C MET A 90 -3.17 -9.88 -7.05
N VAL A 91 -2.49 -8.74 -7.01
CA VAL A 91 -3.10 -7.41 -7.03
C VAL A 91 -2.66 -6.70 -8.30
N CYS A 92 -3.62 -6.29 -9.12
CA CYS A 92 -3.40 -5.71 -10.42
C CYS A 92 -3.99 -4.31 -10.53
N ALA A 93 -3.21 -3.41 -11.14
CA ALA A 93 -3.70 -2.12 -11.62
C ALA A 93 -4.84 -2.32 -12.63
N SER A 94 -5.78 -1.38 -12.62
CA SER A 94 -7.01 -1.31 -13.40
C SER A 94 -8.04 -2.43 -13.16
N ARG A 95 -7.69 -3.46 -12.38
CA ARG A 95 -8.58 -4.58 -12.02
C ARG A 95 -9.03 -4.49 -10.57
N ASP A 96 -8.08 -4.31 -9.66
CA ASP A 96 -8.34 -4.43 -8.24
C ASP A 96 -8.60 -3.07 -7.60
N SER A 97 -9.35 -3.10 -6.50
CA SER A 97 -9.73 -1.92 -5.75
C SER A 97 -9.36 -2.05 -4.30
N ILE A 98 -8.95 -0.93 -3.72
CA ILE A 98 -8.74 -0.74 -2.31
C ILE A 98 -10.04 -0.22 -1.70
N ARG A 99 -10.45 -0.78 -0.56
CA ARG A 99 -11.62 -0.31 0.19
C ARG A 99 -11.18 0.39 1.46
N SER A 100 -11.53 1.66 1.63
CA SER A 100 -11.33 2.39 2.88
C SER A 100 -12.19 1.79 4.00
N ARG A 101 -11.84 2.09 5.25
CA ARG A 101 -12.64 1.69 6.41
C ARG A 101 -14.00 2.40 6.49
N SER A 102 -14.11 3.60 5.94
CA SER A 102 -15.36 4.34 5.78
C SER A 102 -16.26 3.79 4.66
N GLY A 103 -15.78 2.79 3.90
CA GLY A 103 -16.58 2.09 2.88
C GLY A 103 -16.36 2.57 1.46
N GLY A 104 -15.53 3.60 1.24
CA GLY A 104 -15.15 4.05 -0.10
C GLY A 104 -14.35 2.98 -0.83
N GLN A 105 -14.61 2.78 -2.13
CA GLN A 105 -13.89 1.82 -2.97
C GLN A 105 -13.15 2.57 -4.07
N CYS A 106 -11.84 2.35 -4.13
CA CYS A 106 -10.96 3.06 -5.04
C CYS A 106 -10.17 2.08 -5.89
N ARG A 107 -10.33 2.19 -7.20
CA ARG A 107 -9.60 1.35 -8.13
C ARG A 107 -8.14 1.78 -8.19
N ILE A 108 -7.25 0.80 -8.27
CA ILE A 108 -5.82 1.05 -8.47
C ILE A 108 -5.65 1.42 -9.95
N SER A 109 -5.10 2.60 -10.24
CA SER A 109 -4.88 3.04 -11.62
C SER A 109 -3.55 2.53 -12.17
N SER A 110 -2.48 2.55 -11.36
CA SER A 110 -1.14 2.09 -11.78
C SER A 110 -0.22 1.79 -10.60
N PHE A 111 0.80 0.97 -10.86
CA PHE A 111 1.95 0.83 -9.96
C PHE A 111 3.16 1.59 -10.50
N ARG A 112 3.94 2.15 -9.57
CA ARG A 112 5.23 2.80 -9.83
C ARG A 112 6.26 2.27 -8.84
N MET A 113 7.41 1.84 -9.32
CA MET A 113 8.50 1.47 -8.43
C MET A 113 9.14 2.73 -7.84
N LEU A 114 9.25 2.78 -6.53
CA LEU A 114 9.96 3.85 -5.83
C LEU A 114 11.42 3.41 -5.66
N VAL A 115 12.31 4.12 -6.34
CA VAL A 115 13.77 3.92 -6.19
C VAL A 115 14.37 5.16 -5.53
N PRO A 116 15.34 5.02 -4.62
CA PRO A 116 16.06 6.17 -4.08
C PRO A 116 16.74 6.94 -5.21
N SER A 117 16.58 8.27 -5.27
CA SER A 117 17.46 9.10 -6.08
C SER A 117 18.85 9.03 -5.45
N ARG A 118 19.85 8.67 -6.23
CA ARG A 118 21.25 8.83 -5.81
C ARG A 118 21.62 10.30 -5.74
#